data_AF-A0A527XJ13-F1
#
_entry.id   AF-A0A527XJ13-F1
#
_cell.length_a   1.000
_cell.length_b   1.000
_cell.length_c   1.000
_cell.angle_alpha   90.00
_cell.angle_beta   90.00
_cell.angle_gamma   90.00
#
_symmetry.space_group_name_H-M   'P 1'
#
loop_
_entity.id
_entity.type
_entity.pdbx_description
1 polymer ?
#
loop_
_entity_poly.entity_id
_entity_poly.type
_entity_poly.pdbx_seq_one_letter_code
_entity_poly.pdbx_strand_id
1 'polypeptide(L)' 'VNVYASQTAKVTSPFEGDPFFEEFFGRAQPRAQSSLGSGVLVDPSGVIVTNFHVIKDADEVKVATADGREFTSKVMLKD' A
#
# COMPACT_ATOMS: atom_id res chain seq x y z
N VAL A 1 -14.11 9.79 -3.01
CA VAL A 1 -13.39 9.29 -1.81
C VAL A 1 -11.90 9.29 -2.11
N ASN A 2 -11.05 9.34 -1.08
CA ASN A 2 -9.60 9.19 -1.24
C ASN A 2 -9.22 7.73 -1.07
N VAL A 3 -8.30 7.24 -1.89
CA VAL A 3 -7.81 5.86 -1.87
C VAL A 3 -6.33 5.91 -1.53
N TYR A 4 -5.96 5.25 -0.43
CA TYR A 4 -4.60 5.09 0.05
C TYR A 4 -4.21 3.63 -0.15
N ALA A 5 -3.16 3.40 -0.93
CA ALA A 5 -2.58 2.10 -1.11
C ALA A 5 -1.21 2.10 -0.44
N SER A 6 -0.91 1.08 0.35
CA SER A 6 0.42 0.89 0.93
C SER A 6 1.00 -0.45 0.49
N GLN A 7 2.30 -0.44 0.26
CA GLN A 7 3.10 -1.62 -0.07
C GLN A 7 4.31 -1.67 0.86
N THR A 8 4.57 -2.82 1.45
CA THR A 8 5.76 -3.07 2.25
C THR A 8 6.84 -3.62 1.32
N ALA A 9 7.70 -2.76 0.81
CA ALA A 9 8.84 -3.21 0.01
C ALA A 9 9.87 -3.89 0.94
N LYS A 10 10.02 -5.21 0.80
CA LYS A 10 11.15 -5.93 1.42
C LYS A 10 12.43 -5.52 0.70
N VAL A 11 13.29 -4.80 1.41
CA VAL A 11 14.63 -4.47 0.93
C VAL A 11 15.56 -5.60 1.35
N THR A 12 15.79 -6.56 0.45
CA THR A 12 16.84 -7.57 0.65
C THR A 12 18.18 -6.96 0.28
N SER A 13 19.12 -6.96 1.23
CA SER A 13 20.48 -6.48 0.97
C SER A 13 21.30 -7.60 0.33
N PRO A 14 22.15 -7.32 -0.67
CA PRO A 14 23.10 -8.31 -1.19
C PRO A 14 24.14 -8.74 -0.15
N PHE A 15 24.21 -8.06 1.00
CA PHE A 15 25.09 -8.35 2.12
C PHE A 15 24.34 -8.89 3.36
N GLU A 16 23.05 -9.27 3.21
CA GLU A 16 22.23 -9.78 4.30
C GLU A 16 22.79 -11.11 4.85
N GLY A 17 23.07 -11.17 6.15
CA GLY A 17 23.65 -12.35 6.81
C GLY A 17 25.18 -12.40 6.89
N ASP A 18 25.92 -11.40 6.39
CA ASP A 18 27.38 -11.29 6.59
C ASP A 18 27.71 -10.43 7.83
N PRO A 19 28.34 -10.99 8.88
CA PRO A 19 28.65 -10.26 10.11
C PRO A 19 29.52 -9.01 9.91
N PHE A 20 30.43 -9.01 8.93
CA PHE A 20 31.32 -7.88 8.68
C PHE A 20 30.56 -6.67 8.10
N PHE A 21 29.63 -6.93 7.18
CA PHE A 21 28.84 -5.88 6.53
C PHE A 21 27.66 -5.42 7.39
N GLU A 22 27.07 -6.28 8.21
CA GLU A 22 25.98 -5.91 9.14
C GLU A 22 26.43 -4.86 10.18
N GLU A 23 27.67 -4.94 10.68
CA GLU A 23 28.20 -3.97 11.65
C GLU A 23 28.50 -2.60 11.01
N PHE A 24 28.89 -2.58 9.73
CA PHE A 24 29.27 -1.35 9.03
C PHE A 24 28.08 -0.61 8.39
N PHE A 25 27.10 -1.33 7.83
CA PHE A 25 25.98 -0.75 7.08
C PHE A 25 24.62 -0.87 7.78
N GLY A 26 24.53 -1.68 8.84
CA GLY A 26 23.28 -2.00 9.52
C GLY A 26 22.35 -2.90 8.69
N ARG A 27 21.25 -3.34 9.30
CA ARG A 27 20.23 -4.14 8.59
C ARG A 27 19.34 -3.24 7.72
N ALA A 28 19.12 -3.66 6.48
CA ALA A 28 18.16 -3.01 5.61
C ALA A 28 16.76 -3.09 6.23
N GLN A 29 16.17 -1.92 6.50
CA GLN A 29 14.80 -1.86 7.00
C GLN A 29 13.81 -1.86 5.83
N PRO A 30 12.71 -2.63 5.91
CA PRO A 30 11.63 -2.54 4.95
C PRO A 30 11.14 -1.09 4.85
N ARG A 31 11.02 -0.57 3.63
CA ARG A 31 10.41 0.75 3.40
C ARG A 31 8.96 0.55 2.98
N ALA A 32 8.05 1.22 3.69
CA ALA A 32 6.68 1.36 3.22
C ALA A 32 6.67 2.34 2.05
N GLN A 33 6.16 1.90 0.91
CA GLN A 33 5.81 2.75 -0.21
C GLN A 33 4.30 2.98 -0.16
N SER A 34 3.86 4.21 -0.41
CA SER A 34 2.44 4.53 -0.50
C SER A 34 2.09 5.14 -1.84
N SER A 35 0.91 4.81 -2.32
CA SER A 35 0.26 5.40 -3.48
C SER A 35 -1.02 6.08 -3.01
N LEU A 36 -1.30 7.26 -3.57
CA LEU A 36 -2.49 8.04 -3.26
C LEU A 36 -3.26 8.27 -4.56
N GLY A 37 -4.56 8.01 -4.50
CA GLY A 37 -5.47 8.21 -5.62
C GLY A 37 -6.86 8.60 -5.15
N SER A 38 -7.77 8.67 -6.12
CA SER A 38 -9.19 8.91 -5.88
C SER A 38 -10.01 7.68 -6.26
N GLY A 39 -11.20 7.61 -5.68
CA GLY A 39 -12.19 6.60 -6.02
C GLY A 39 -13.60 7.19 -6.01
N VAL A 40 -14.50 6.51 -6.69
CA VAL A 40 -15.94 6.85 -6.75
C VAL A 40 -16.73 5.73 -6.11
N LEU A 41 -17.59 6.07 -5.15
CA LEU A 41 -18.57 5.15 -4.57
C LEU A 41 -19.67 4.93 -5.61
N VAL A 42 -19.81 3.70 -6.12
CA VAL A 42 -20.78 3.35 -7.16
C VAL A 42 -22.00 2.61 -6.62
N ASP A 43 -21.90 2.07 -5.40
CA ASP A 43 -22.99 1.37 -4.73
C ASP A 43 -23.01 1.74 -3.23
N PRO A 44 -24.18 2.02 -2.63
CA PRO A 44 -24.30 2.40 -1.22
C PRO A 44 -23.86 1.31 -0.23
N SER A 45 -23.70 0.05 -0.66
CA SER A 45 -23.10 -1.02 0.14
C SER A 45 -21.60 -0.85 0.37
N GLY A 46 -20.93 0.08 -0.32
CA GLY A 46 -19.50 0.36 -0.16
C GLY A 46 -18.64 -0.03 -1.34
N VAL A 47 -19.22 -0.30 -2.52
CA VAL A 47 -18.44 -0.62 -3.73
C VAL A 47 -17.82 0.65 -4.30
N ILE A 48 -16.49 0.66 -4.44
CA ILE A 48 -15.72 1.80 -4.92
C ILE A 48 -14.93 1.38 -6.16
N VAL A 49 -14.97 2.23 -7.18
CA VAL A 49 -14.14 2.11 -8.38
C VAL A 49 -12.97 3.09 -8.27
N THR A 50 -11.77 2.61 -8.57
CA THR A 50 -10.53 3.40 -8.66
C THR A 50 -9.71 2.94 -9.85
N ASN A 51 -8.69 3.70 -10.22
CA ASN A 51 -7.77 3.31 -11.27
C ASN A 51 -6.90 2.13 -10.82
N PHE A 52 -6.68 1.17 -11.72
CA PHE A 52 -5.88 -0.03 -11.46
C PHE A 52 -4.47 0.30 -10.93
N HIS A 53 -3.79 1.28 -11.54
CA HIS A 53 -2.43 1.65 -11.13
C HIS A 53 -2.32 2.16 -9.68
N VAL A 54 -3.43 2.63 -9.08
CA VAL A 54 -3.45 3.09 -7.68
C VAL A 54 -3.28 1.92 -6.74
N ILE A 55 -3.90 0.77 -7.05
CA ILE A 55 -4.00 -0.41 -6.17
C ILE A 55 -3.21 -1.62 -6.68
N LYS A 56 -2.47 -1.47 -7.79
CA LYS A 56 -1.82 -2.57 -8.52
C LYS A 56 -0.95 -3.42 -7.59
N ASP A 57 -0.01 -2.76 -6.92
CA ASP A 57 1.05 -3.39 -6.10
C ASP A 57 0.80 -3.21 -4.58
N ALA A 58 -0.42 -2.82 -4.20
CA ALA A 58 -0.77 -2.55 -2.81
C ALA A 58 -0.97 -3.83 -1.99
N ASP A 59 -0.36 -3.89 -0.80
CA ASP A 59 -0.61 -4.90 0.22
C ASP A 59 -1.87 -4.56 1.03
N GLU A 60 -2.06 -3.27 1.33
CA GLU A 60 -3.24 -2.75 2.02
C GLU A 60 -3.83 -1.59 1.22
N VAL A 61 -5.17 -1.55 1.17
CA VAL A 61 -5.92 -0.42 0.60
C VAL A 61 -6.85 0.13 1.67
N LYS A 62 -6.76 1.43 1.92
CA LYS A 62 -7.67 2.19 2.79
C LYS A 62 -8.41 3.24 1.98
N VAL A 63 -9.65 3.50 2.38
CA VAL A 63 -10.47 4.55 1.80
C VAL A 63 -10.79 5.57 2.87
N ALA A 64 -10.58 6.85 2.58
CA ALA A 64 -11.12 7.93 3.39
C ALA A 64 -12.32 8.59 2.72
N THR A 65 -13.42 8.70 3.44
CA THR A 65 -14.62 9.44 3.02
C THR A 65 -14.46 10.93 3.29
N ALA A 66 -15.31 11.75 2.66
CA ALA A 66 -15.21 13.21 2.75
C ALA A 66 -15.47 13.75 4.17
N ASP A 67 -16.16 12.98 5.01
CA ASP A 67 -16.39 13.26 6.43
C ASP A 67 -15.25 12.75 7.34
N GLY A 68 -14.15 12.25 6.77
CA GLY A 68 -12.93 11.88 7.49
C GLY A 68 -12.90 10.47 8.07
N ARG A 69 -13.91 9.63 7.82
CA ARG A 69 -13.88 8.22 8.24
C ARG A 69 -12.96 7.42 7.32
N GLU A 70 -12.24 6.45 7.90
CA GLU A 70 -11.34 5.56 7.19
C GLU A 70 -11.79 4.10 7.26
N PHE A 71 -11.64 3.38 6.15
CA PHE A 71 -12.04 1.97 6.04
C PHE A 71 -10.96 1.15 5.33
N THR A 72 -10.51 0.06 5.95
CA THR A 72 -9.73 -0.96 5.24
C THR A 72 -10.63 -1.66 4.22
N SER A 73 -10.14 -1.73 2.98
CA SER A 73 -10.90 -2.21 1.82
C SER A 73 -10.36 -3.54 1.33
N LYS A 74 -11.25 -4.39 0.84
CA LYS A 74 -10.89 -5.63 0.14
C LYS A 74 -11.05 -5.44 -1.36
N VAL A 75 -10.02 -5.81 -2.12
CA VAL A 75 -10.10 -5.77 -3.57
C VAL A 75 -11.01 -6.90 -4.07
N MET A 76 -12.06 -6.55 -4.81
CA MET A 76 -13.02 -7.49 -5.39
C MET A 76 -12.61 -7.98 -6.78
N LEU A 77 -12.06 -7.08 -7.60
CA LEU A 77 -11.62 -7.33 -8.97
C LEU A 77 -10.40 -6.46 -9.29
N LYS A 78 -9.49 -6.97 -10.11
CA LYS A 78 -8.37 -6.25 -10.72
C LYS A 78 -8.35 -6.62 -12.20
N ASP A 79 -8.32 -5.64 -13.09
CA ASP A 79 -8.17 -5.77 -14.53
C ASP A 79 -7.31 -4.61 -15.05
#